data_AF-A0A389MW22-F1
#
_entry.id   AF-A0A389MW22-F1
#
_cell.length_a   1.000
_cell.length_b   1.000
_cell.length_c   1.000
_cell.angle_alpha   90.00
_cell.angle_beta   90.00
_cell.angle_gamma   90.00
#
_symmetry.space_group_name_H-M   'P 1'
#
loop_
_entity.id
_entity.type
_entity.pdbx_description
1 polymer ?
#
loop_
_entity_poly.entity_id
_entity_poly.type
_entity_poly.pdbx_seq_one_letter_code
_entity_poly.pdbx_strand_id
1 'polypeptide(L)' 'MVAEGRIRLNGLRVENAAKAVGPGDVLTIAAAHGTVVARVLAVSERRGGAPEAQRLYEPVEKA' A
#
# COMPACT_ATOMS: atom_id res chain seq x y z
N MET A 1 5.63 3.59 10.74
CA MET A 1 4.88 3.40 9.47
C MET A 1 3.45 2.91 9.71
N VAL A 2 3.20 1.71 10.28
CA VAL A 2 1.80 1.29 10.59
C VAL A 2 1.32 1.81 11.95
N ALA A 3 2.04 1.52 13.04
CA ALA A 3 1.65 1.91 14.41
C ALA A 3 1.56 3.43 14.62
N GLU A 4 2.24 4.21 13.78
CA GLU A 4 2.19 5.67 13.78
C GLU A 4 0.94 6.23 13.07
N GLY A 5 0.04 5.37 12.58
CA GLY A 5 -1.19 5.78 11.88
C GLY A 5 -0.98 6.38 10.50
N ARG A 6 0.19 6.19 9.90
CA ARG A 6 0.55 6.76 8.60
C ARG A 6 0.04 5.96 7.41
N ILE A 7 -0.61 4.82 7.66
CA ILE A 7 -1.15 3.93 6.64
C ILE A 7 -2.67 3.93 6.71
N ARG A 8 -3.30 4.08 5.53
CA ARG A 8 -4.74 3.89 5.34
C ARG A 8 -4.97 2.79 4.30
N LEU A 9 -6.01 1.99 4.53
CA LEU A 9 -6.50 0.96 3.62
C LEU A 9 -7.94 1.32 3.27
N ASN A 10 -8.23 1.52 1.99
CA ASN A 10 -9.56 1.90 1.50
C ASN A 10 -10.13 3.13 2.22
N GLY A 11 -9.27 4.11 2.52
CA GLY A 11 -9.63 5.34 3.24
C GLY A 11 -9.69 5.23 4.77
N LEU A 12 -9.66 4.01 5.32
CA LEU A 12 -9.69 3.75 6.76
C LEU A 12 -8.27 3.67 7.34
N ARG A 13 -8.05 4.27 8.52
CA ARG A 13 -6.75 4.18 9.22
C ARG A 13 -6.49 2.72 9.61
N VAL A 14 -5.29 2.23 9.30
CA VAL A 14 -4.82 0.91 9.73
C VAL A 14 -3.99 1.08 10.99
N GLU A 15 -4.41 0.41 12.06
CA GLU A 15 -3.73 0.43 13.35
C GLU A 15 -2.99 -0.88 13.65
N ASN A 16 -3.39 -1.96 12.96
CA ASN A 16 -2.81 -3.29 13.11
C ASN A 16 -2.00 -3.68 11.87
N ALA A 17 -0.71 -4.00 12.04
CA ALA A 17 0.18 -4.46 10.97
C ALA A 17 -0.20 -5.82 10.38
N ALA A 18 -0.97 -6.65 11.11
CA ALA A 18 -1.47 -7.93 10.63
C ALA A 18 -2.77 -7.81 9.79
N LYS A 19 -3.21 -6.59 9.45
CA LYS A 19 -4.38 -6.42 8.58
C LYS A 19 -4.10 -7.04 7.21
N ALA A 20 -4.93 -8.02 6.83
CA ALA A 20 -4.86 -8.62 5.51
C ALA A 20 -5.15 -7.57 4.41
N VAL A 21 -4.43 -7.70 3.30
CA VAL A 21 -4.58 -6.90 2.07
C VAL A 21 -4.72 -7.83 0.88
N GLY A 22 -5.43 -7.39 -0.15
CA GLY A 22 -5.65 -8.16 -1.37
C GLY A 22 -5.78 -7.31 -2.63
N PRO A 23 -5.88 -7.95 -3.81
CA PRO A 23 -6.14 -7.25 -5.06
C PRO A 23 -7.36 -6.33 -4.99
N GLY A 24 -7.25 -5.13 -5.53
CA GLY A 24 -8.28 -4.09 -5.51
C GLY A 24 -8.20 -3.13 -4.32
N ASP A 25 -7.49 -3.49 -3.25
CA ASP A 25 -7.30 -2.61 -2.11
C ASP A 25 -6.48 -1.38 -2.46
N VAL A 26 -6.84 -0.23 -1.89
CA VAL A 26 -6.10 1.02 -2.03
C VAL A 26 -5.36 1.33 -0.74
N LEU A 27 -4.03 1.35 -0.82
CA LEU A 27 -3.15 1.73 0.27
C LEU A 27 -2.70 3.17 0.10
N THR A 28 -2.86 3.97 1.16
CA THR A 28 -2.26 5.29 1.27
C THR A 28 -1.20 5.27 2.34
N ILE A 29 0.03 5.64 1.98
CA ILE A 29 1.19 5.64 2.85
C ILE A 29 1.69 7.08 2.94
N ALA A 30 1.54 7.71 4.10
CA ALA A 30 2.11 9.02 4.39
C ALA A 30 3.54 8.85 4.91
N ALA A 31 4.53 8.98 4.03
CA ALA A 31 5.94 9.00 4.40
C ALA A 31 6.41 10.44 4.69
N ALA A 32 7.55 10.59 5.37
CA ALA A 32 8.09 11.90 5.71
C ALA A 32 8.38 12.80 4.49
N HIS A 33 8.65 12.19 3.34
CA HIS A 33 9.02 12.85 2.08
C HIS A 33 7.89 12.88 1.04
N GLY A 34 6.67 12.42 1.39
CA GLY A 34 5.55 12.43 0.47
C GLY A 34 4.44 11.44 0.83
N THR A 35 3.27 11.63 0.23
CA THR A 35 2.16 10.68 0.33
C THR A 35 2.10 9.85 -0.94
N VAL A 36 2.13 8.53 -0.78
CA VAL A 36 1.97 7.58 -1.89
C VAL A 36 0.60 6.93 -1.78
N VAL A 37 -0.14 6.92 -2.88
CA VAL A 37 -1.40 6.17 -3.01
C VAL A 37 -1.20 5.11 -4.08
N ALA A 38 -1.42 3.85 -3.72
CA ALA A 38 -1.26 2.73 -4.63
C ALA A 38 -2.42 1.75 -4.47
N ARG A 39 -2.92 1.23 -5.60
CA ARG A 39 -3.87 0.13 -5.64
C ARG A 39 -3.11 -1.18 -5.77
N VAL A 40 -3.47 -2.16 -4.94
CA VAL A 40 -2.91 -3.51 -4.97
C VAL A 40 -3.48 -4.26 -6.16
N LEU A 41 -2.62 -4.82 -7.00
CA LEU A 41 -2.98 -5.65 -8.15
C LEU A 41 -2.89 -7.14 -7.80
N ALA A 42 -1.87 -7.52 -7.02
CA ALA A 42 -1.61 -8.88 -6.61
C ALA A 42 -0.77 -8.90 -5.33
N VAL A 43 -0.79 -10.03 -4.60
CA VAL A 43 0.05 -10.25 -3.43
C VAL A 43 1.07 -11.33 -3.76
N SER A 44 2.34 -11.08 -3.44
CA SER A 44 3.42 -12.04 -3.59
C SER A 44 3.78 -12.68 -2.25
N GLU A 45 4.03 -13.98 -2.22
CA GLU A 45 4.48 -14.70 -1.02
C GLU A 45 5.93 -14.37 -0.60
N ARG A 46 6.71 -13.76 -1.50
CA ARG A 46 8.11 -13.38 -1.26
C ARG A 46 8.41 -11.99 -1.80
N ARG A 47 9.42 -11.34 -1.21
CA ARG A 47 9.92 -10.05 -1.70
C ARG A 47 10.72 -10.24 -2.99
N GLY A 48 10.21 -9.68 -4.08
CA GLY A 48 10.87 -9.65 -5.38
C GLY A 48 11.80 -8.45 -5.58
N GLY A 49 12.42 -8.39 -6.76
CA GLY A 49 13.17 -7.21 -7.21
C GLY A 49 12.26 -6.01 -7.52
N ALA A 50 12.83 -4.83 -7.72
CA ALA A 50 12.04 -3.62 -8.01
C ALA A 50 11.07 -3.79 -9.21
N PRO A 51 11.47 -4.40 -10.36
CA PRO A 51 10.56 -4.59 -11.49
C PRO A 51 9.45 -5.64 -11.24
N GLU A 52 9.64 -6.53 -10.28
CA GLU A 52 8.61 -7.50 -9.89
C GLU A 52 7.61 -6.85 -8.93
N ALA A 53 8.10 -6.10 -7.94
CA ALA A 53 7.28 -5.37 -7.00
C ALA A 53 6.36 -4.35 -7.70
N GLN A 54 6.86 -3.67 -8.73
CA GLN A 54 6.08 -2.72 -9.54
C GLN A 54 4.89 -3.36 -10.27
N ARG A 55 4.87 -4.68 -10.47
CA ARG A 55 3.72 -5.37 -11.09
C ARG A 55 2.61 -5.70 -10.09
N LEU A 56 2.89 -5.56 -8.79
CA LEU A 56 1.98 -5.90 -7.70
C LEU A 56 1.08 -4.74 -7.29
N TYR A 57 1.37 -3.53 -7.76
CA TYR A 57 0.58 -2.35 -7.47
C TYR A 57 0.61 -1.38 -8.65
N GLU A 58 -0.38 -0.50 -8.70
CA GLU A 58 -0.38 0.65 -9.58
C GLU A 58 -0.54 1.94 -8.77
N PRO A 59 0.19 3.03 -9.09
CA PRO A 59 -0.06 4.33 -8.51
C PRO A 59 -1.48 4.79 -8.81
N VAL A 60 -2.17 5.32 -7.81
CA VAL A 60 -3.44 6.01 -8.00
C VAL A 60 -3.12 7.50 -8.05
N GLU A 61 -3.04 8.07 -9.25
CA GLU A 61 -3.02 9.52 -9.37
C GLU A 61 -4.35 10.07 -8.87
N LYS A 62 -4.28 11.07 -7.99
CA LYS A 62 -5.43 11.95 -7.81
C LYS A 62 -5.51 12.82 -9.07
N ALA A 63 -6.63 12.73 -9.77
CA ALA A 63 -7.03 13.74 -10.75
C ALA A 63 -7.10 15.13 -10.08
#